data_AF-A0A3M2DHX2-F1
#
_entry.id   AF-A0A3M2DHX2-F1
#
_cell.length_a   1.000
_cell.length_b   1.000
_cell.length_c   1.000
_cell.angle_alpha   90.00
_cell.angle_beta   90.00
_cell.angle_gamma   90.00
#
_symmetry.space_group_name_H-M   'P 1'
#
loop_
_entity.id
_entity.type
_entity.pdbx_description
1 polymer ?
#
loop_
_entity_poly.entity_id
_entity_poly.type
_entity_poly.pdbx_seq_one_letter_code
_entity_poly.pdbx_strand_id
1 'polypeptide(L)'
;MTGAHRAVAVAVAVAAGASAAPSPARAADDGDLVLAGLGMAVPTYLLGVAVHEGSHAVAARWMGYEVTRLQLLPGRHPRTGVFYFGYTQVRGRMSRAQRTWFLLAPKLTDTALLGGFAAVALTDSLPANDYAQLALTVLATGFWVDFAKDVVAWRATNDIVRVYAAHGLASEWQRLPWRTLHFALAVGAGYAIARSYADLFGGDAEASAAMPIAIPLVAGTF
;
A
#
# COMPACT_ATOMS: atom_id res chain seq x y z
N MET A 1 4.98 32.48 10.06
CA MET A 1 3.95 31.67 10.75
C MET A 1 3.73 30.39 9.96
N THR A 2 3.72 29.27 10.66
CA THR A 2 4.50 28.07 10.35
C THR A 2 3.66 26.96 9.68
N GLY A 3 4.26 26.21 8.75
CA GLY A 3 3.62 25.13 7.99
C GLY A 3 2.99 24.01 8.82
N ALA A 4 3.29 23.95 10.13
CA ALA A 4 2.63 23.05 11.08
C ALA A 4 1.12 23.29 11.18
N HIS A 5 0.64 24.54 11.06
CA HIS A 5 -0.80 24.84 11.13
C HIS A 5 -1.57 24.34 9.90
N ARG A 6 -0.91 24.24 8.74
CA ARG A 6 -1.53 23.70 7.52
C ARG A 6 -1.66 22.18 7.56
N ALA A 7 -0.68 21.48 8.12
CA ALA A 7 -0.73 20.03 8.29
C ALA A 7 -1.81 19.60 9.30
N VAL A 8 -1.94 20.33 10.41
CA VAL A 8 -3.01 20.11 11.40
C VAL A 8 -4.39 20.41 10.80
N ALA A 9 -4.52 21.47 10.00
CA ALA A 9 -5.79 21.80 9.32
C ALA A 9 -6.24 20.71 8.34
N VAL A 10 -5.31 20.06 7.62
CA VAL A 10 -5.64 18.94 6.72
C VAL A 10 -6.03 17.68 7.50
N ALA A 11 -5.31 17.34 8.57
CA ALA A 11 -5.66 16.19 9.42
C ALA A 11 -7.01 16.38 10.13
N VAL A 12 -7.32 17.60 10.57
CA VAL A 12 -8.62 17.96 11.16
C VAL A 12 -9.72 17.96 10.10
N ALA A 13 -9.46 18.35 8.86
CA ALA A 13 -10.47 18.27 7.79
C ALA A 13 -10.81 16.82 7.40
N VAL A 14 -9.84 15.91 7.40
CA VAL A 14 -10.08 14.46 7.18
C VAL A 14 -10.86 13.85 8.35
N ALA A 15 -10.56 14.24 9.60
CA ALA A 15 -11.30 13.79 10.78
C ALA A 15 -12.71 14.42 10.89
N ALA A 16 -12.88 15.67 10.45
CA ALA A 16 -14.16 16.37 10.49
C ALA A 16 -15.13 15.89 9.39
N GLY A 17 -14.63 15.40 8.26
CA GLY A 17 -15.45 14.71 7.26
C GLY A 17 -16.09 13.42 7.79
N ALA A 18 -15.47 12.78 8.78
CA ALA A 18 -15.97 11.56 9.40
C ALA A 18 -17.06 11.78 10.48
N SER A 19 -17.39 13.02 10.81
CA SER A 19 -18.36 13.37 11.88
C SER A 19 -19.62 14.08 11.36
N ALA A 20 -19.79 14.20 10.04
CA ALA A 20 -21.09 14.53 9.47
C ALA A 20 -22.05 13.36 9.75
N ALA A 21 -23.14 13.64 10.47
CA ALA A 21 -24.17 12.66 10.77
C ALA A 21 -24.60 11.96 9.46
N PRO A 22 -24.71 10.62 9.45
CA PRO A 22 -25.11 9.90 8.25
C PRO A 22 -26.50 10.39 7.87
N SER A 23 -26.62 11.09 6.73
CA SER A 23 -27.88 10.99 5.99
C SER A 23 -28.12 9.50 5.78
N PRO A 24 -29.37 9.01 5.89
CA PRO A 24 -29.68 7.64 5.52
C PRO A 24 -29.25 7.48 4.06
N ALA A 25 -28.06 6.91 3.87
CA ALA A 25 -27.48 6.77 2.56
C ALA A 25 -28.43 5.82 1.84
N ARG A 26 -29.13 6.35 0.84
CA ARG A 26 -29.71 5.51 -0.19
C ARG A 26 -28.57 4.57 -0.61
N ALA A 27 -28.82 3.26 -0.53
CA ALA A 27 -27.86 2.26 -1.00
C ALA A 27 -27.31 2.72 -2.35
N ALA A 28 -26.00 2.82 -2.46
CA ALA A 28 -25.39 3.32 -3.68
C ALA A 28 -25.68 2.35 -4.82
N ASP A 29 -25.90 2.88 -6.02
CA ASP A 29 -25.96 2.04 -7.21
C ASP A 29 -24.56 1.49 -7.51
N ASP A 30 -24.46 0.22 -7.93
CA ASP A 30 -23.18 -0.41 -8.27
C ASP A 30 -22.39 0.41 -9.30
N GLY A 31 -23.07 1.03 -10.27
CA GLY A 31 -22.47 1.88 -11.27
C GLY A 31 -21.79 3.11 -10.65
N ASP A 32 -22.45 3.76 -9.68
CA ASP A 32 -21.89 4.90 -8.96
C ASP A 32 -20.68 4.49 -8.12
N LEU A 33 -20.72 3.33 -7.47
CA LEU A 33 -19.60 2.79 -6.69
C LEU A 33 -18.40 2.45 -7.59
N VAL A 34 -18.63 1.85 -8.76
CA VAL A 34 -17.54 1.58 -9.73
C VAL A 34 -16.91 2.89 -10.21
N LEU A 35 -17.72 3.89 -10.57
CA LEU A 35 -17.21 5.20 -10.98
C LEU A 35 -16.43 5.89 -9.86
N ALA A 36 -16.92 5.82 -8.61
CA ALA A 36 -16.23 6.33 -7.45
C ALA A 36 -14.89 5.62 -7.23
N GLY A 37 -14.85 4.30 -7.32
CA GLY A 37 -13.64 3.49 -7.17
C GLY A 37 -12.59 3.83 -8.23
N LEU A 38 -13.01 3.98 -9.49
CA LEU A 38 -12.15 4.45 -10.58
C LEU A 38 -11.61 5.87 -10.31
N GLY A 39 -12.48 6.77 -9.84
CA GLY A 39 -12.09 8.13 -9.44
C GLY A 39 -11.07 8.16 -8.31
N MET A 40 -11.11 7.16 -7.41
CA MET A 40 -10.16 7.02 -6.30
C MET A 40 -8.79 6.48 -6.71
N ALA A 41 -8.63 5.85 -7.88
CA ALA A 41 -7.36 5.21 -8.29
C ALA A 41 -6.18 6.20 -8.36
N VAL A 42 -6.40 7.41 -8.86
CA VAL A 42 -5.36 8.45 -8.96
C VAL A 42 -4.91 8.95 -7.59
N PRO A 43 -5.80 9.40 -6.69
CA PRO A 43 -5.39 9.84 -5.36
C PRO A 43 -4.83 8.69 -4.52
N THR A 44 -5.32 7.45 -4.64
CA THR A 44 -4.73 6.31 -3.91
C THR A 44 -3.34 5.97 -4.42
N TYR A 45 -3.07 6.07 -5.72
CA TYR A 45 -1.71 5.95 -6.25
C TYR A 45 -0.76 6.98 -5.62
N LEU A 46 -1.14 8.26 -5.63
CA LEU A 46 -0.31 9.33 -5.05
C LEU A 46 -0.09 9.13 -3.56
N LEU A 47 -1.13 8.73 -2.82
CA LEU A 47 -1.05 8.45 -1.40
C LEU A 47 -0.15 7.23 -1.13
N GLY A 48 -0.29 6.15 -1.90
CA GLY A 48 0.54 4.96 -1.77
C GLY A 48 2.02 5.27 -1.98
N VAL A 49 2.36 6.02 -3.04
CA VAL A 49 3.75 6.46 -3.27
C VAL A 49 4.23 7.39 -2.15
N ALA A 50 3.40 8.34 -1.70
CA ALA A 50 3.74 9.25 -0.61
C ALA A 50 4.00 8.52 0.71
N VAL A 51 3.20 7.51 1.03
CA VAL A 51 3.40 6.67 2.22
C VAL A 51 4.65 5.81 2.06
N HIS A 52 4.83 5.13 0.92
CA HIS A 52 6.00 4.28 0.68
C HIS A 52 7.31 5.07 0.77
N GLU A 53 7.44 6.14 -0.01
CA GLU A 53 8.64 6.97 -0.02
C GLU A 53 8.76 7.80 1.27
N GLY A 54 7.64 8.20 1.86
CA GLY A 54 7.58 8.84 3.16
C GLY A 54 8.16 7.96 4.26
N SER A 55 7.86 6.66 4.26
CA SER A 55 8.40 5.71 5.24
C SER A 55 9.92 5.58 5.13
N HIS A 56 10.47 5.53 3.91
CA HIS A 56 11.92 5.63 3.68
C HIS A 56 12.50 6.92 4.30
N ALA A 57 11.86 8.06 4.02
CA ALA A 57 12.31 9.36 4.49
C ALA A 57 12.27 9.48 6.02
N VAL A 58 11.18 9.02 6.65
CA VAL A 58 11.01 9.01 8.11
C VAL A 58 12.06 8.11 8.76
N ALA A 59 12.26 6.90 8.26
CA ALA A 59 13.29 5.98 8.77
C ALA A 59 14.69 6.59 8.66
N ALA A 60 15.02 7.20 7.51
CA ALA A 60 16.30 7.87 7.33
C ALA A 60 16.51 9.01 8.32
N ARG A 61 15.50 9.87 8.52
CA ARG A 61 15.55 10.99 9.47
C ARG A 61 15.70 10.51 10.91
N TRP A 62 14.96 9.46 11.29
CA TRP A 62 15.05 8.88 12.63
C TRP A 62 16.46 8.35 12.92
N MET A 63 17.14 7.78 11.92
CA MET A 63 18.52 7.32 12.03
C MET A 63 19.57 8.43 11.88
N GLY A 64 19.18 9.70 11.85
CA GLY A 64 20.07 10.86 11.79
C GLY A 64 20.59 11.20 10.39
N TYR A 65 20.00 10.65 9.32
CA TYR A 65 20.41 10.95 7.95
C TYR A 65 19.62 12.10 7.33
N GLU A 66 20.27 12.81 6.40
CA GLU A 66 19.65 13.90 5.64
C GLU A 66 18.92 13.35 4.41
N VAL A 67 17.59 13.51 4.37
CA VAL A 67 16.79 13.28 3.16
C VAL A 67 16.99 14.48 2.23
N THR A 68 17.75 14.25 1.16
CA THR A 68 18.11 15.27 0.15
C THR A 68 17.06 15.39 -0.96
N ARG A 69 16.24 14.35 -1.18
CA ARG A 69 15.15 14.40 -2.13
C ARG A 69 14.06 13.39 -1.76
N LEU A 70 12.81 13.81 -1.93
CA LEU A 70 11.63 12.97 -1.87
C LEU A 70 10.82 13.27 -3.13
N GLN A 71 10.79 12.33 -4.07
CA GLN A 71 10.11 12.47 -5.35
C GLN A 71 8.90 11.53 -5.37
N LEU A 72 7.71 12.10 -5.47
CA LEU A 72 6.44 11.35 -5.40
C LEU A 72 5.79 11.09 -6.76
N LEU A 73 6.31 11.73 -7.81
CA LEU A 73 5.80 11.56 -9.17
C LEU A 73 6.76 10.68 -9.97
N PRO A 74 6.22 9.88 -10.92
CA PRO A 74 7.03 9.07 -11.82
C PRO A 74 8.11 9.88 -12.53
N GLY A 75 9.25 9.24 -12.77
CA GLY A 75 10.33 9.89 -13.46
C GLY A 75 11.51 8.97 -13.74
N ARG A 76 12.61 9.58 -14.17
CA ARG A 76 13.90 8.89 -14.36
C ARG A 76 14.91 9.37 -13.33
N HIS A 77 15.69 8.45 -12.81
CA HIS A 77 16.72 8.76 -11.83
C HIS A 77 17.83 9.57 -12.50
N PRO A 78 18.18 10.77 -11.99
CA PRO A 78 19.03 11.72 -12.71
C PRO A 78 20.46 11.19 -12.94
N ARG A 79 20.91 10.19 -12.18
CA ARG A 79 22.25 9.61 -12.32
C ARG A 79 22.28 8.25 -13.01
N THR A 80 21.21 7.47 -12.93
CA THR A 80 21.19 6.09 -13.43
C THR A 80 20.25 5.89 -14.61
N GLY A 81 19.40 6.88 -14.91
CA GLY A 81 18.39 6.81 -15.98
C GLY A 81 17.22 5.87 -15.71
N VAL A 82 17.27 5.08 -14.62
CA VAL A 82 16.24 4.08 -14.28
C VAL A 82 14.91 4.76 -13.99
N PHE A 83 13.83 4.20 -14.55
CA PHE A 83 12.47 4.64 -14.26
C PHE A 83 12.07 4.26 -12.84
N TYR A 84 11.37 5.16 -12.16
CA TYR A 84 10.76 4.94 -10.86
C TYR A 84 9.36 5.56 -10.80
N PHE A 85 8.52 5.03 -9.91
CA PHE A 85 7.23 5.63 -9.57
C PHE A 85 7.37 6.70 -8.47
N GLY A 86 8.27 6.47 -7.52
CA GLY A 86 8.76 7.44 -6.55
C GLY A 86 10.20 7.11 -6.18
N TYR A 87 10.89 8.04 -5.52
CA TYR A 87 12.16 7.69 -4.88
C TYR A 87 12.54 8.64 -3.75
N THR A 88 13.27 8.07 -2.79
CA THR A 88 13.84 8.79 -1.65
C THR A 88 15.36 8.76 -1.72
N GLN A 89 15.97 9.94 -1.70
CA GLN A 89 17.43 10.10 -1.74
C GLN A 89 17.96 10.61 -0.41
N VAL A 90 18.91 9.87 0.16
CA VAL A 90 19.51 10.15 1.45
C VAL A 90 21.01 10.40 1.30
N ARG A 91 21.55 11.35 2.07
CA ARG A 91 22.98 11.64 2.16
C ARG A 91 23.59 10.98 3.39
N GLY A 92 24.75 10.37 3.21
CA GLY A 92 25.53 9.71 4.26
C GLY A 92 25.79 8.23 3.95
N ARG A 93 26.65 7.60 4.75
CA ARG A 93 26.90 6.15 4.69
C ARG A 93 26.10 5.46 5.78
N MET A 94 25.13 4.64 5.37
CA MET A 94 24.36 3.79 6.28
C MET A 94 25.16 2.53 6.65
N SER A 95 25.15 2.16 7.94
CA SER A 95 25.54 0.81 8.34
C SER A 95 24.60 -0.23 7.73
N ARG A 96 25.00 -1.51 7.76
CA ARG A 96 24.16 -2.61 7.27
C ARG A 96 22.79 -2.62 7.95
N ALA A 97 22.75 -2.50 9.28
CA ALA A 97 21.52 -2.50 10.05
C ALA A 97 20.60 -1.32 9.69
N GLN A 98 21.17 -0.11 9.60
CA GLN A 98 20.40 1.09 9.21
C GLN A 98 19.86 0.98 7.77
N ARG A 99 20.65 0.41 6.85
CA ARG A 99 20.21 0.17 5.48
C ARG A 99 19.08 -0.85 5.43
N THR A 100 19.17 -1.95 6.17
CA THR A 100 18.05 -2.88 6.32
C THR A 100 16.81 -2.15 6.82
N TRP A 101 16.96 -1.29 7.82
CA TRP A 101 15.82 -0.61 8.40
C TRP A 101 15.14 0.35 7.44
N PHE A 102 15.95 1.15 6.74
CA PHE A 102 15.51 2.01 5.66
C PHE A 102 14.70 1.23 4.64
N LEU A 103 15.25 0.12 4.11
CA LEU A 103 14.60 -0.68 3.08
C LEU A 103 13.32 -1.39 3.53
N LEU A 104 13.24 -1.81 4.79
CA LEU A 104 12.06 -2.48 5.34
C LEU A 104 10.95 -1.52 5.76
N ALA A 105 11.26 -0.24 6.00
CA ALA A 105 10.29 0.71 6.55
C ALA A 105 8.98 0.79 5.75
N PRO A 106 8.97 0.90 4.40
CA PRO A 106 7.72 0.91 3.65
C PRO A 106 6.93 -0.39 3.82
N LYS A 107 7.61 -1.54 3.81
CA LYS A 107 6.95 -2.86 3.92
C LYS A 107 6.31 -3.08 5.28
N LEU A 108 6.93 -2.56 6.35
CA LEU A 108 6.30 -2.54 7.66
C LEU A 108 5.08 -1.62 7.71
N THR A 109 5.16 -0.45 7.07
CA THR A 109 4.02 0.45 6.96
C THR A 109 2.87 -0.21 6.20
N ASP A 110 3.15 -0.84 5.05
CA ASP A 110 2.16 -1.60 4.27
C ASP A 110 1.55 -2.72 5.13
N THR A 111 2.38 -3.49 5.83
CA THR A 111 1.91 -4.59 6.70
C THR A 111 0.98 -4.06 7.80
N ALA A 112 1.31 -2.94 8.43
CA ALA A 112 0.48 -2.34 9.47
C ALA A 112 -0.86 -1.82 8.92
N LEU A 113 -0.84 -1.16 7.76
CA LEU A 113 -2.04 -0.63 7.10
C LEU A 113 -2.95 -1.77 6.62
N LEU A 114 -2.39 -2.77 5.95
CA LEU A 114 -3.12 -3.94 5.47
C LEU A 114 -3.64 -4.80 6.62
N GLY A 115 -2.84 -4.97 7.69
CA GLY A 115 -3.26 -5.68 8.89
C GLY A 115 -4.40 -4.95 9.61
N GLY A 116 -4.33 -3.62 9.71
CA GLY A 116 -5.41 -2.79 10.26
C GLY A 116 -6.69 -2.88 9.44
N PHE A 117 -6.58 -2.78 8.11
CA PHE A 117 -7.72 -2.98 7.20
C PHE A 117 -8.31 -4.38 7.36
N ALA A 118 -7.49 -5.43 7.31
CA ALA A 118 -7.93 -6.81 7.44
C ALA A 118 -8.61 -7.06 8.78
N ALA A 119 -8.11 -6.49 9.88
CA ALA A 119 -8.76 -6.58 11.18
C ALA A 119 -10.17 -5.99 11.12
N VAL A 120 -10.32 -4.75 10.64
CA VAL A 120 -11.62 -4.08 10.54
C VAL A 120 -12.59 -4.81 9.60
N ALA A 121 -12.10 -5.32 8.46
CA ALA A 121 -12.90 -6.06 7.49
C ALA A 121 -13.35 -7.42 8.01
N LEU A 122 -12.48 -8.17 8.71
CA LEU A 122 -12.80 -9.50 9.21
C LEU A 122 -13.61 -9.49 10.52
N THR A 123 -13.67 -8.35 11.22
CA THR A 123 -14.54 -8.16 12.39
C THR A 123 -15.82 -7.40 12.07
N ASP A 124 -16.19 -7.32 10.78
CA ASP A 124 -17.40 -6.65 10.28
C ASP A 124 -17.56 -5.22 10.86
N SER A 125 -16.43 -4.52 11.01
CA SER A 125 -16.33 -3.20 11.64
C SER A 125 -16.08 -2.08 10.61
N LEU A 126 -16.27 -2.37 9.32
CA LEU A 126 -16.19 -1.37 8.27
C LEU A 126 -17.29 -0.31 8.44
N PRO A 127 -17.08 0.92 7.94
CA PRO A 127 -18.11 1.94 7.96
C PRO A 127 -19.36 1.47 7.21
N ALA A 128 -20.55 1.70 7.78
CA ALA A 128 -21.83 1.34 7.15
C ALA A 128 -22.17 2.17 5.89
N ASN A 129 -21.30 3.11 5.50
CA ASN A 129 -21.48 3.92 4.29
C ASN A 129 -20.69 3.28 3.14
N ASP A 130 -21.39 2.90 2.08
CA ASP A 130 -20.82 2.18 0.93
C ASP A 130 -19.60 2.90 0.32
N TYR A 131 -19.64 4.23 0.19
CA TYR A 131 -18.52 5.01 -0.34
C TYR A 131 -17.31 5.03 0.60
N ALA A 132 -17.53 5.06 1.92
CA ALA A 132 -16.46 5.00 2.91
C ALA A 132 -15.84 3.60 2.97
N GLN A 133 -16.67 2.55 2.91
CA GLN A 133 -16.20 1.17 2.79
C GLN A 133 -15.38 0.99 1.50
N LEU A 134 -15.92 1.41 0.36
CA LEU A 134 -15.23 1.41 -0.93
C LEU A 134 -13.89 2.15 -0.85
N ALA A 135 -13.84 3.34 -0.25
CA ALA A 135 -12.61 4.10 -0.12
C ALA A 135 -11.53 3.36 0.65
N LEU A 136 -11.89 2.71 1.77
CA LEU A 136 -10.97 1.87 2.54
C LEU A 136 -10.49 0.66 1.73
N THR A 137 -11.40 0.00 1.01
CA THR A 137 -11.09 -1.20 0.23
C THR A 137 -10.22 -0.89 -0.98
N VAL A 138 -10.47 0.21 -1.70
CA VAL A 138 -9.63 0.69 -2.82
C VAL A 138 -8.26 1.11 -2.31
N LEU A 139 -8.19 1.80 -1.15
CA LEU A 139 -6.93 2.17 -0.54
C LEU A 139 -6.11 0.94 -0.14
N ALA A 140 -6.74 -0.04 0.52
CA ALA A 140 -6.11 -1.31 0.87
C ALA A 140 -5.64 -2.08 -0.37
N THR A 141 -6.42 -2.05 -1.46
CA THR A 141 -6.02 -2.63 -2.75
C THR A 141 -4.73 -1.99 -3.28
N GLY A 142 -4.61 -0.66 -3.21
CA GLY A 142 -3.40 0.06 -3.63
C GLY A 142 -2.16 -0.37 -2.84
N PHE A 143 -2.25 -0.43 -1.51
CA PHE A 143 -1.15 -0.92 -0.66
C PHE A 143 -0.86 -2.40 -0.90
N TRP A 144 -1.88 -3.22 -1.11
CA TRP A 144 -1.73 -4.64 -1.38
C TRP A 144 -0.97 -4.89 -2.68
N VAL A 145 -1.22 -4.12 -3.74
CA VAL A 145 -0.45 -4.22 -4.99
C VAL A 145 1.03 -3.89 -4.76
N ASP A 146 1.34 -2.82 -4.02
CA ASP A 146 2.73 -2.45 -3.70
C ASP A 146 3.43 -3.51 -2.84
N PHE A 147 2.71 -4.12 -1.90
CA PHE A 147 3.21 -5.18 -1.03
C PHE A 147 3.41 -6.50 -1.80
N ALA A 148 2.38 -6.96 -2.50
CA ALA A 148 2.32 -8.27 -3.15
C ALA A 148 3.27 -8.39 -4.35
N LYS A 149 3.56 -7.29 -5.07
CA LYS A 149 4.51 -7.33 -6.20
C LYS A 149 5.89 -7.84 -5.79
N ASP A 150 6.28 -7.65 -4.53
CA ASP A 150 7.60 -8.01 -4.02
C ASP A 150 7.75 -9.52 -3.80
N VAL A 151 6.63 -10.24 -3.64
CA VAL A 151 6.60 -11.71 -3.59
C VAL A 151 7.22 -12.30 -4.86
N VAL A 152 6.84 -11.73 -6.01
CA VAL A 152 7.28 -12.18 -7.34
C VAL A 152 8.43 -11.34 -7.90
N ALA A 153 8.96 -10.38 -7.12
CA ALA A 153 10.09 -9.57 -7.54
C ALA A 153 11.42 -10.32 -7.33
N TRP A 154 12.22 -10.38 -8.39
CA TRP A 154 13.56 -10.99 -8.39
C TRP A 154 14.66 -9.98 -8.74
N ARG A 155 14.29 -8.75 -9.09
CA ARG A 155 15.23 -7.71 -9.53
C ARG A 155 16.05 -7.19 -8.35
N ALA A 156 17.35 -7.02 -8.56
CA ALA A 156 18.29 -6.52 -7.54
C ALA A 156 17.98 -5.07 -7.06
N THR A 157 17.13 -4.34 -7.78
CA THR A 157 16.66 -3.00 -7.41
C THR A 157 15.49 -3.03 -6.43
N ASN A 158 14.86 -4.18 -6.21
CA ASN A 158 13.73 -4.32 -5.28
C ASN A 158 14.21 -4.25 -3.82
N ASP A 159 13.45 -3.57 -2.96
CA ASP A 159 13.87 -3.32 -1.58
C ASP A 159 14.00 -4.60 -0.75
N ILE A 160 13.05 -5.55 -0.87
CA ILE A 160 13.13 -6.84 -0.18
C ILE A 160 14.32 -7.66 -0.67
N VAL A 161 14.59 -7.68 -1.98
CA VAL A 161 15.77 -8.36 -2.52
C VAL A 161 17.07 -7.73 -1.98
N ARG A 162 17.11 -6.40 -1.84
CA ARG A 162 18.25 -5.69 -1.25
C ARG A 162 18.40 -5.96 0.24
N VAL A 163 17.31 -6.17 0.97
CA VAL A 163 17.33 -6.63 2.38
C VAL A 163 17.94 -8.03 2.46
N TYR A 164 17.47 -8.98 1.66
CA TYR A 164 18.04 -10.34 1.63
C TYR A 164 19.54 -10.33 1.34
N ALA A 165 19.97 -9.53 0.36
CA ALA A 165 21.38 -9.36 0.04
C ALA A 165 22.17 -8.74 1.21
N ALA A 166 21.60 -7.76 1.92
CA ALA A 166 22.24 -7.15 3.09
C ALA A 166 22.46 -8.15 4.23
N HIS A 167 21.61 -9.18 4.34
CA HIS A 167 21.72 -10.26 5.33
C HIS A 167 22.51 -11.48 4.85
N GLY A 168 23.15 -11.42 3.67
CA GLY A 168 23.97 -12.52 3.16
C GLY A 168 23.16 -13.71 2.65
N LEU A 169 21.85 -13.56 2.41
CA LEU A 169 21.01 -14.58 1.79
C LEU A 169 21.33 -14.59 0.29
N ALA A 170 22.36 -15.35 -0.07
CA ALA A 170 22.94 -15.39 -1.41
C ALA A 170 22.13 -16.27 -2.37
N SER A 171 21.47 -17.32 -1.87
CA SER A 171 20.67 -18.24 -2.69
C SER A 171 19.17 -18.08 -2.46
N GLU A 172 18.38 -18.49 -3.45
CA GLU A 172 16.92 -18.44 -3.36
C GLU A 172 16.37 -19.43 -2.32
N TRP A 173 17.06 -20.55 -2.08
CA TRP A 173 16.73 -21.46 -0.98
C TRP A 173 16.81 -20.79 0.39
N GLN A 174 17.77 -19.90 0.60
CA GLN A 174 17.89 -19.13 1.84
C GLN A 174 16.79 -18.04 1.96
N ARG A 175 16.25 -17.59 0.84
CA ARG A 175 15.19 -16.56 0.78
C ARG A 175 13.80 -17.17 0.85
N LEU A 176 13.66 -18.45 0.48
CA LEU A 176 12.37 -19.14 0.34
C LEU A 176 11.49 -19.02 1.60
N PRO A 177 11.97 -19.25 2.84
CA PRO A 177 11.10 -19.11 4.01
C PRO A 177 10.51 -17.71 4.17
N TRP A 178 11.30 -16.67 3.89
CA TRP A 178 10.87 -15.28 3.97
C TRP A 178 9.90 -14.91 2.85
N ARG A 179 10.12 -15.42 1.64
CA ARG A 179 9.18 -15.26 0.52
C ARG A 179 7.86 -15.97 0.79
N THR A 180 7.90 -17.17 1.37
CA THR A 180 6.69 -17.91 1.74
C THR A 180 5.89 -17.16 2.80
N LEU A 181 6.55 -16.61 3.82
CA LEU A 181 5.90 -15.76 4.81
C LEU A 181 5.27 -14.53 4.17
N HIS A 182 6.02 -13.81 3.31
CA HIS A 182 5.51 -12.64 2.60
C HIS A 182 4.32 -12.99 1.70
N PHE A 183 4.39 -14.12 0.97
CA PHE A 183 3.30 -14.63 0.16
C PHE A 183 2.06 -14.91 1.00
N ALA A 184 2.21 -15.59 2.14
CA ALA A 184 1.08 -15.88 3.02
C ALA A 184 0.42 -14.60 3.55
N LEU A 185 1.22 -13.59 3.94
CA LEU A 185 0.70 -12.28 4.37
C LEU A 185 -0.03 -11.57 3.23
N ALA A 186 0.54 -11.58 2.02
CA ALA A 186 -0.08 -10.99 0.84
C ALA A 186 -1.40 -11.69 0.49
N VAL A 187 -1.46 -13.03 0.52
CA VAL A 187 -2.69 -13.79 0.28
C VAL A 187 -3.75 -13.49 1.34
N GLY A 188 -3.38 -13.46 2.62
CA GLY A 188 -4.30 -13.14 3.72
C GLY A 188 -4.90 -11.73 3.58
N ALA A 189 -4.08 -10.73 3.28
CA ALA A 189 -4.56 -9.38 3.00
C ALA A 189 -5.46 -9.32 1.75
N GLY A 190 -5.07 -10.02 0.68
CA GLY A 190 -5.86 -10.12 -0.55
C GLY A 190 -7.23 -10.76 -0.33
N TYR A 191 -7.30 -11.78 0.53
CA TYR A 191 -8.57 -12.39 0.95
C TYR A 191 -9.49 -11.39 1.66
N ALA A 192 -8.97 -10.61 2.61
CA ALA A 192 -9.77 -9.60 3.31
C ALA A 192 -10.31 -8.52 2.35
N ILE A 193 -9.50 -8.09 1.38
CA ILE A 193 -9.90 -7.14 0.34
C ILE A 193 -10.99 -7.74 -0.56
N ALA A 194 -10.77 -8.99 -1.03
CA ALA A 194 -11.71 -9.70 -1.87
C ALA A 194 -13.08 -9.89 -1.18
N ARG A 195 -13.07 -10.29 0.09
CA ARG A 195 -14.30 -10.36 0.90
C ARG A 195 -14.97 -9.00 1.00
N SER A 196 -14.23 -7.94 1.30
CA SER A 196 -14.81 -6.60 1.44
C SER A 196 -15.47 -6.09 0.15
N TYR A 197 -14.92 -6.41 -1.03
CA TYR A 197 -15.60 -6.15 -2.30
C TYR A 197 -16.85 -7.01 -2.49
N ALA A 198 -16.80 -8.29 -2.11
CA ALA A 198 -17.97 -9.16 -2.17
C ALA A 198 -19.09 -8.67 -1.25
N ASP A 199 -18.77 -8.19 -0.04
CA ASP A 199 -19.74 -7.62 0.89
C ASP A 199 -20.35 -6.31 0.35
N LEU A 200 -19.57 -5.50 -0.38
CA LEU A 200 -20.01 -4.23 -0.94
C LEU A 200 -20.94 -4.42 -2.16
N PHE A 201 -20.65 -5.39 -3.03
CA PHE A 201 -21.33 -5.57 -4.33
C PHE A 201 -22.26 -6.80 -4.37
N GLY A 202 -22.25 -7.65 -3.35
CA GLY A 202 -22.90 -8.96 -3.39
C GLY A 202 -24.35 -9.00 -2.89
N GLY A 203 -25.02 -7.86 -2.71
CA GLY A 203 -26.28 -7.73 -1.95
C GLY A 203 -27.29 -8.85 -2.20
N ASP A 204 -27.75 -9.54 -1.14
CA ASP A 204 -28.78 -10.60 -1.01
C ASP A 204 -29.05 -11.57 -2.19
N ALA A 205 -28.17 -11.63 -3.18
CA ALA A 205 -28.21 -12.57 -4.28
C ALA A 205 -27.46 -13.81 -3.80
N GLU A 206 -28.23 -14.85 -3.53
CA GLU A 206 -27.78 -16.19 -3.17
C GLU A 206 -26.34 -16.48 -3.58
N ALA A 207 -25.52 -16.78 -2.57
CA ALA A 207 -24.14 -17.22 -2.66
C ALA A 207 -23.96 -18.31 -3.75
N SER A 208 -23.73 -17.89 -4.98
CA SER A 208 -23.51 -18.76 -6.13
C SER A 208 -22.56 -18.09 -7.11
N ALA A 209 -21.29 -18.15 -6.75
CA ALA A 209 -20.23 -18.70 -7.58
C ALA A 209 -18.91 -18.35 -6.89
N ALA A 210 -18.11 -19.37 -6.61
CA ALA A 210 -16.72 -19.20 -6.26
C ALA A 210 -16.10 -18.17 -7.21
N MET A 211 -15.63 -17.04 -6.66
CA MET A 211 -14.92 -16.06 -7.46
C MET A 211 -13.83 -16.81 -8.22
N PRO A 212 -13.87 -16.84 -9.56
CA PRO A 212 -12.70 -17.26 -10.28
C PRO A 212 -11.63 -16.27 -9.84
N ILE A 213 -10.57 -16.78 -9.21
CA ILE A 213 -9.35 -16.04 -9.01
C ILE A 213 -8.87 -15.72 -10.42
N ALA A 214 -9.32 -14.59 -10.96
CA ALA A 214 -8.78 -13.99 -12.15
C ALA A 214 -7.42 -13.45 -11.71
N ILE A 215 -6.45 -14.35 -11.61
CA ILE A 215 -5.04 -13.99 -11.66
C ILE A 215 -4.92 -13.22 -12.97
N PRO A 216 -4.60 -11.92 -12.98
CA PRO A 216 -4.19 -11.29 -14.21
C PRO A 216 -2.96 -12.08 -14.67
N LEU A 217 -3.16 -12.92 -15.68
CA LEU A 217 -2.08 -13.51 -16.45
C LEU A 217 -1.28 -12.31 -16.95
N VAL A 218 -0.18 -12.04 -16.27
CA VAL A 218 0.89 -11.19 -16.79
C VAL A 218 1.38 -11.92 -18.03
N ALA A 219 0.73 -11.66 -19.16
CA ALA A 219 1.25 -11.97 -20.47
C ALA A 219 2.56 -11.19 -20.57
N GLY A 220 3.66 -11.93 -20.59
CA GLY A 220 4.99 -11.40 -20.53
C GLY A 220 5.25 -10.36 -21.63
N THR A 221 6.00 -9.33 -21.26
CA THR A 221 7.21 -8.87 -21.94
C THR A 221 7.80 -7.71 -21.12
N PHE A 222 9.12 -7.49 -21.23
CA PHE A 222 10.01 -6.47 -20.60
C PHE A 222 10.78 -6.89 -19.34
#